data_AF-A0A7C1MSF3-F1
#
_entry.id   AF-A0A7C1MSF3-F1
#
_cell.length_a   1.000
_cell.length_b   1.000
_cell.length_c   1.000
_cell.angle_alpha   90.00
_cell.angle_beta   90.00
_cell.angle_gamma   90.00
#
_symmetry.space_group_name_H-M   'P 1'
#
loop_
_entity.id
_entity.type
_entity.pdbx_description
1 polymer ?
#
loop_
_entity_poly.entity_id
_entity_poly.type
_entity_poly.pdbx_seq_one_letter_code
_entity_poly.pdbx_strand_id
1 'polypeptide(L)'
;SLHRHLYQDWLKSLLSDGEEDRGSQIYTEAKYFYPDDPDIHLLGVELKLLSGDWEGAERLLYMKNYPSAFQIRFELLASRISEMKGEEEKIVIRFERGSNKIMVTAAVNGSVNQDFMVDTGATIVTIPSSTADKLGLDVVHGQNMISTVGGPVKAGEVIIDAIEIDGWVEYNVRAFVVDIPDQPGLGLLGLNYLGRFQMDLKPEEGTLLLSPR
;
A
#
# COMPACT_ATOMS: atom_id res chain seq x y z
N SER A 1 29.45 13.30 6.40
CA SER A 1 30.89 13.20 6.70
C SER A 1 31.56 12.33 5.62
N LEU A 2 32.89 12.27 5.55
CA LEU A 2 33.59 11.34 4.65
C LEU A 2 33.21 9.87 4.93
N HIS A 3 33.22 9.48 6.21
CA HIS A 3 32.84 8.15 6.69
C HIS A 3 31.43 7.72 6.24
N ARG A 4 30.45 8.64 6.24
CA ARG A 4 29.10 8.36 5.75
C ARG A 4 29.08 7.95 4.28
N HIS A 5 29.77 8.70 3.41
CA HIS A 5 29.82 8.38 1.98
C HIS A 5 30.54 7.06 1.72
N LEU A 6 31.58 6.75 2.51
CA LEU A 6 32.26 5.44 2.43
C LEU A 6 31.30 4.28 2.73
N TYR A 7 30.44 4.38 3.75
CA TYR A 7 29.42 3.34 3.99
C TYR A 7 28.41 3.26 2.84
N GLN A 8 27.94 4.40 2.33
CA GLN A 8 26.99 4.44 1.21
C GLN A 8 27.58 3.77 -0.04
N ASP A 9 28.81 4.14 -0.41
CA ASP A 9 29.50 3.59 -1.59
C ASP A 9 29.83 2.11 -1.42
N TRP A 10 30.24 1.70 -0.21
CA TRP A 10 30.54 0.30 0.08
C TRP A 10 29.30 -0.57 0.02
N LEU A 11 28.19 -0.13 0.64
CA LEU A 11 26.91 -0.83 0.57
C LEU A 11 26.39 -0.94 -0.87
N LYS A 12 26.53 0.13 -1.67
CA LYS A 12 26.18 0.11 -3.11
C LYS A 12 27.01 -0.92 -3.88
N SER A 13 28.31 -1.02 -3.60
CA SER A 13 29.16 -2.06 -4.20
C SER A 13 28.69 -3.46 -3.82
N LEU A 14 28.46 -3.71 -2.52
CA LEU A 14 28.04 -5.03 -2.04
C LEU A 14 26.68 -5.46 -2.62
N LEU A 15 25.74 -4.53 -2.74
CA LEU A 15 24.46 -4.76 -3.42
C LEU A 15 24.65 -5.11 -4.90
N SER A 16 25.52 -4.39 -5.60
CA SER A 16 25.84 -4.67 -7.00
C SER A 16 26.52 -6.03 -7.19
N ASP A 17 27.30 -6.46 -6.20
CA ASP A 17 28.03 -7.74 -6.21
C ASP A 17 27.15 -8.92 -5.72
N GLY A 18 25.94 -8.65 -5.20
CA GLY A 18 25.06 -9.68 -4.63
C GLY A 18 25.54 -10.22 -3.28
N GLU A 19 26.40 -9.50 -2.58
CA GLU A 19 27.05 -9.89 -1.32
C GLU A 19 26.12 -9.62 -0.11
N GLU A 20 25.07 -10.42 0.03
CA GLU A 20 24.00 -10.25 1.02
C GLU A 20 24.51 -10.23 2.47
N ASP A 21 25.22 -11.27 2.91
CA ASP A 21 25.69 -11.43 4.29
C ASP A 21 26.61 -10.29 4.70
N ARG A 22 27.56 -9.97 3.81
CA ARG A 22 28.52 -8.89 4.04
C ARG A 22 27.83 -7.54 4.01
N GLY A 23 26.91 -7.32 3.07
CA GLY A 23 26.07 -6.12 3.01
C GLY A 23 25.30 -5.89 4.31
N SER A 24 24.66 -6.93 4.85
CA SER A 24 23.90 -6.86 6.10
C SER A 24 24.77 -6.52 7.32
N GLN A 25 25.99 -7.06 7.39
CA GLN A 25 26.96 -6.71 8.43
C GLN A 25 27.35 -5.22 8.37
N ILE A 26 27.73 -4.75 7.17
CA ILE A 26 28.11 -3.35 6.95
C ILE A 26 26.93 -2.40 7.20
N TYR A 27 25.72 -2.79 6.81
CA TYR A 27 24.51 -2.01 7.04
C TYR A 27 24.22 -1.84 8.54
N THR A 28 24.38 -2.90 9.33
CA THR A 28 24.18 -2.85 10.78
C THR A 28 25.10 -1.81 11.43
N GLU A 29 26.36 -1.78 11.02
CA GLU A 29 27.33 -0.79 11.49
C GLU A 29 27.00 0.63 11.00
N ALA A 30 26.71 0.77 9.70
CA ALA A 30 26.34 2.07 9.10
C ALA A 30 25.10 2.67 9.77
N LYS A 31 24.07 1.86 10.03
CA LYS A 31 22.83 2.25 10.71
C LYS A 31 23.09 2.70 12.15
N TYR A 32 24.02 2.05 12.86
CA TYR A 32 24.40 2.46 14.22
C TYR A 32 24.99 3.88 14.24
N PHE A 33 25.86 4.20 13.28
CA PHE A 33 26.50 5.53 13.22
C PHE A 33 25.64 6.61 12.54
N TYR A 34 24.75 6.23 11.63
CA TYR A 34 23.94 7.14 10.82
C TYR A 34 22.46 6.69 10.78
N PRO A 35 21.78 6.61 11.94
CA PRO A 35 20.42 6.05 12.03
C PRO A 35 19.35 6.85 11.29
N ASP A 36 19.62 8.14 11.00
CA ASP A 36 18.70 9.05 10.33
C ASP A 36 19.11 9.38 8.89
N ASP A 37 20.15 8.73 8.36
CA ASP A 37 20.54 8.93 6.97
C ASP A 37 19.57 8.17 6.02
N PRO A 38 18.81 8.88 5.17
CA PRO A 38 17.81 8.25 4.31
C PRO A 38 18.42 7.34 3.25
N ASP A 39 19.64 7.62 2.76
CA ASP A 39 20.32 6.78 1.76
C ASP A 39 20.72 5.44 2.40
N ILE A 40 21.35 5.48 3.59
CA ILE A 40 21.69 4.27 4.35
C ILE A 40 20.43 3.47 4.67
N HIS A 41 19.33 4.12 5.04
CA HIS A 41 18.07 3.43 5.32
C HIS A 41 17.52 2.66 4.12
N LEU A 42 17.47 3.31 2.95
CA LEU A 42 17.01 2.68 1.71
C LEU A 42 17.96 1.59 1.19
N LEU A 43 19.28 1.71 1.43
CA LEU A 43 20.23 0.63 1.16
C LEU A 43 19.93 -0.61 2.01
N GLY A 44 19.46 -0.44 3.25
CA GLY A 44 18.96 -1.54 4.07
C GLY A 44 17.72 -2.21 3.47
N VAL A 45 16.79 -1.44 2.88
CA VAL A 45 15.61 -1.98 2.18
C VAL A 45 16.04 -2.81 0.98
N GLU A 46 17.02 -2.33 0.21
CA GLU A 46 17.57 -3.06 -0.94
C GLU A 46 18.26 -4.37 -0.54
N LEU A 47 18.98 -4.40 0.59
CA LEU A 47 19.60 -5.63 1.10
C LEU A 47 18.54 -6.66 1.50
N LYS A 48 17.43 -6.21 2.11
CA LYS A 48 16.29 -7.06 2.44
C LYS A 48 15.62 -7.64 1.19
N LEU A 49 15.48 -6.84 0.15
CA LEU A 49 14.97 -7.31 -1.14
C LEU A 49 15.95 -8.27 -1.84
N LEU A 50 17.27 -8.08 -1.68
CA LEU A 50 18.27 -8.99 -2.20
C LEU A 50 18.18 -10.37 -1.52
N SER A 51 17.90 -10.42 -0.21
CA SER A 51 17.77 -11.65 0.56
C SER A 51 16.43 -12.37 0.42
N GLY A 52 15.49 -11.86 -0.39
CA GLY A 52 14.12 -12.38 -0.44
C GLY A 52 13.22 -11.94 0.72
N ASP A 53 13.70 -11.14 1.68
CA ASP A 53 12.96 -10.71 2.87
C ASP A 53 12.09 -9.49 2.55
N TRP A 54 11.06 -9.68 1.71
CA TRP A 54 10.16 -8.60 1.29
C TRP A 54 9.41 -8.00 2.49
N GLU A 55 9.03 -8.81 3.49
CA GLU A 55 8.38 -8.32 4.71
C GLU A 55 9.30 -7.38 5.50
N GLY A 56 10.58 -7.75 5.65
CA GLY A 56 11.59 -6.94 6.29
C GLY A 56 11.87 -5.66 5.52
N ALA A 57 11.86 -5.73 4.18
CA ALA A 57 11.96 -4.56 3.31
C ALA A 57 10.76 -3.63 3.49
N GLU A 58 9.53 -4.14 3.53
CA GLU A 58 8.30 -3.36 3.73
C GLU A 58 8.32 -2.63 5.08
N ARG A 59 8.53 -3.37 6.17
CA ARG A 59 8.62 -2.79 7.52
C ARG A 59 9.69 -1.71 7.60
N LEU A 60 10.85 -1.95 6.99
CA LEU A 60 11.95 -0.98 6.98
C LEU A 60 11.63 0.22 6.08
N LEU A 61 11.00 0.04 4.92
CA LEU A 61 10.68 1.14 4.02
C LEU A 61 9.70 2.11 4.68
N TYR A 62 8.62 1.62 5.27
CA TYR A 62 7.54 2.44 5.83
C TYR A 62 7.78 2.97 7.25
N MET A 63 8.86 2.57 7.94
CA MET A 63 9.14 3.07 9.30
C MET A 63 9.68 4.51 9.38
N LYS A 64 9.98 5.13 8.23
CA LYS A 64 10.50 6.51 8.16
C LYS A 64 9.81 7.32 7.07
N ASN A 65 9.77 8.63 7.29
CA ASN A 65 9.45 9.61 6.27
C ASN A 65 10.73 10.01 5.52
N TYR A 66 10.64 10.14 4.19
CA TYR A 66 11.79 10.49 3.35
C TYR A 66 11.67 11.90 2.76
N PRO A 67 12.78 12.67 2.66
CA PRO A 67 12.79 13.93 1.94
C PRO A 67 12.37 13.76 0.47
N SER A 68 11.86 14.83 -0.15
CA SER A 68 11.38 14.82 -1.55
C SER A 68 12.39 14.24 -2.55
N ALA A 69 13.69 14.45 -2.32
CA ALA A 69 14.77 13.92 -3.16
C ALA A 69 14.83 12.39 -3.23
N PHE A 70 14.18 11.67 -2.30
CA PHE A 70 14.19 10.21 -2.22
C PHE A 70 12.86 9.57 -2.62
N GLN A 71 11.83 10.37 -2.95
CA GLN A 71 10.47 9.85 -3.21
C GLN A 71 10.44 8.90 -4.42
N ILE A 72 11.21 9.20 -5.49
CA ILE A 72 11.33 8.30 -6.64
C ILE A 72 11.91 6.94 -6.23
N ARG A 73 12.95 6.92 -5.39
CA ARG A 73 13.56 5.67 -4.93
C ARG A 73 12.64 4.91 -3.98
N PHE A 74 11.92 5.63 -3.14
CA PHE A 74 10.88 5.05 -2.30
C PHE A 74 9.81 4.35 -3.15
N GLU A 75 9.28 5.02 -4.17
CA GLU A 75 8.26 4.46 -5.07
C GLU A 75 8.79 3.22 -5.80
N LEU A 76 10.03 3.24 -6.29
CA LEU A 76 10.67 2.08 -6.92
C LEU A 76 10.82 0.89 -5.96
N LEU A 77 11.24 1.14 -4.73
CA LEU A 77 11.38 0.07 -3.72
C LEU A 77 10.02 -0.45 -3.26
N ALA A 78 9.03 0.41 -3.10
CA ALA A 78 7.65 0.01 -2.81
C ALA A 78 7.08 -0.89 -3.92
N SER A 79 7.33 -0.54 -5.19
CA SER A 79 6.95 -1.38 -6.34
C SER A 79 7.62 -2.75 -6.27
N ARG A 80 8.93 -2.81 -6.03
CA ARG A 80 9.66 -4.09 -5.96
C ARG A 80 9.23 -4.96 -4.77
N ILE A 81 8.93 -4.36 -3.62
CA ILE A 81 8.34 -5.06 -2.46
C ILE A 81 7.00 -5.66 -2.85
N SER A 82 6.14 -4.87 -3.50
CA SER A 82 4.82 -5.30 -3.97
C SER A 82 4.92 -6.46 -4.97
N GLU A 83 5.85 -6.41 -5.92
CA GLU A 83 6.11 -7.50 -6.86
C GLU A 83 6.50 -8.80 -6.12
N MET A 84 7.49 -8.75 -5.22
CA MET A 84 7.95 -9.94 -4.48
C MET A 84 6.88 -10.51 -3.56
N LYS A 85 6.17 -9.63 -2.84
CA LYS A 85 5.02 -10.01 -2.02
C LYS A 85 3.94 -10.68 -2.88
N GLY A 86 3.76 -10.26 -4.13
CA GLY A 86 2.82 -10.84 -5.09
C GLY A 86 3.14 -12.21 -5.65
N GLU A 87 4.42 -12.58 -5.64
CA GLU A 87 4.87 -13.93 -6.00
C GLU A 87 4.48 -14.94 -4.92
N GLU A 88 4.47 -14.52 -3.66
CA GLU A 88 4.18 -15.36 -2.50
C GLU A 88 2.72 -15.28 -2.04
N GLU A 89 2.13 -14.09 -2.10
CA GLU A 89 0.80 -13.77 -1.59
C GLU A 89 -0.09 -13.16 -2.68
N LYS A 90 -1.33 -13.64 -2.76
CA LYS A 90 -2.33 -13.10 -3.67
C LYS A 90 -3.64 -12.97 -2.92
N ILE A 91 -4.36 -11.88 -3.17
CA ILE A 91 -5.68 -11.70 -2.58
C ILE A 91 -6.67 -12.54 -3.40
N VAL A 92 -7.37 -13.46 -2.75
CA VAL A 92 -8.44 -14.25 -3.38
C VAL A 92 -9.79 -13.83 -2.82
N ILE A 93 -10.50 -12.98 -3.55
CA ILE A 93 -11.85 -12.58 -3.18
C ILE A 93 -12.84 -13.62 -3.73
N ARG A 94 -13.61 -14.26 -2.84
CA ARG A 94 -14.65 -15.22 -3.22
C ARG A 94 -16.01 -14.56 -3.21
N PHE A 95 -16.84 -14.85 -4.22
CA PHE A 95 -18.19 -14.31 -4.35
C PHE A 95 -19.16 -15.37 -4.87
N GLU A 96 -20.45 -15.15 -4.66
CA GLU A 96 -21.50 -16.05 -5.15
C GLU A 96 -21.55 -16.07 -6.68
N ARG A 97 -21.59 -17.27 -7.27
CA ARG A 97 -21.67 -17.42 -8.73
C ARG A 97 -22.94 -16.77 -9.26
N GLY A 98 -22.79 -15.97 -10.32
CA GLY A 98 -23.90 -15.20 -10.90
C GLY A 98 -24.21 -13.88 -10.16
N SER A 99 -23.48 -13.56 -9.08
CA SER A 99 -23.57 -12.24 -8.45
C SER A 99 -23.11 -11.14 -9.42
N ASN A 100 -23.80 -10.01 -9.38
CA ASN A 100 -23.39 -8.77 -10.07
C ASN A 100 -22.53 -7.86 -9.20
N LYS A 101 -22.23 -8.26 -7.96
CA LYS A 101 -21.40 -7.53 -7.00
C LYS A 101 -20.33 -8.45 -6.42
N ILE A 102 -19.14 -7.90 -6.24
CA ILE A 102 -18.04 -8.56 -5.53
C ILE A 102 -17.80 -7.77 -4.26
N MET A 103 -18.00 -8.42 -3.12
CA MET A 103 -17.87 -7.82 -1.80
C MET A 103 -16.59 -8.33 -1.14
N VAL A 104 -15.93 -7.47 -0.39
CA VAL A 104 -14.74 -7.83 0.39
C VAL A 104 -14.70 -7.01 1.68
N THR A 105 -14.37 -7.64 2.79
CA THR A 105 -14.12 -6.95 4.05
C THR A 105 -12.63 -6.68 4.17
N ALA A 106 -12.26 -5.44 4.48
CA ALA A 106 -10.88 -5.04 4.73
C ALA A 106 -10.71 -4.50 6.14
N ALA A 107 -9.54 -4.72 6.76
CA ALA A 107 -9.15 -4.01 7.96
C ALA A 107 -8.54 -2.66 7.56
N VAL A 108 -9.12 -1.56 8.04
CA VAL A 108 -8.72 -0.19 7.76
C VAL A 108 -8.01 0.36 8.99
N ASN A 109 -6.79 0.85 8.80
CA ASN A 109 -5.86 1.29 9.85
C ASN A 109 -5.75 0.28 11.01
N GLY A 110 -5.82 -1.02 10.70
CA GLY A 110 -5.72 -2.14 11.65
C GLY A 110 -6.79 -2.21 12.74
N SER A 111 -7.83 -1.37 12.70
CA SER A 111 -8.77 -1.22 13.82
C SER A 111 -10.25 -1.25 13.43
N VAL A 112 -10.59 -0.93 12.17
CA VAL A 112 -11.97 -0.95 11.68
C VAL A 112 -12.12 -1.94 10.54
N ASN A 113 -13.01 -2.92 10.68
CA ASN A 113 -13.43 -3.77 9.57
C ASN A 113 -14.48 -3.03 8.74
N GLN A 114 -14.17 -2.83 7.46
CA GLN A 114 -14.99 -2.10 6.50
C GLN A 114 -15.34 -3.01 5.33
N ASP A 115 -16.63 -3.11 5.01
CA ASP A 115 -17.10 -3.81 3.83
C ASP A 115 -17.00 -2.91 2.60
N PHE A 116 -16.36 -3.42 1.56
CA PHE A 116 -16.20 -2.76 0.28
C PHE A 116 -16.89 -3.55 -0.82
N MET A 117 -17.46 -2.83 -1.78
CA MET A 117 -17.75 -3.37 -3.11
C MET A 117 -16.56 -3.07 -4.03
N VAL A 118 -16.09 -4.08 -4.76
CA VAL A 118 -15.10 -3.88 -5.82
C VAL A 118 -15.78 -3.13 -6.97
N ASP A 119 -15.30 -1.91 -7.26
CA ASP A 119 -15.93 -1.04 -8.25
C ASP A 119 -14.87 -0.43 -9.19
N THR A 120 -14.71 -1.07 -10.36
CA THR A 120 -13.81 -0.58 -11.42
C THR A 120 -14.31 0.68 -12.11
N GLY A 121 -15.56 1.10 -11.87
CA GLY A 121 -16.11 2.37 -12.32
C GLY A 121 -15.74 3.54 -11.39
N ALA A 122 -15.37 3.26 -10.13
CA ALA A 122 -14.92 4.27 -9.18
C ALA A 122 -13.42 4.56 -9.36
N THR A 123 -13.04 5.82 -9.57
CA THR A 123 -11.61 6.19 -9.70
C THR A 123 -10.87 6.16 -8.36
N ILE A 124 -11.53 6.53 -7.28
CA ILE A 124 -10.95 6.65 -5.93
C ILE A 124 -11.77 5.80 -4.94
N VAL A 125 -11.10 5.19 -3.97
CA VAL A 125 -11.72 4.49 -2.83
C VAL A 125 -12.72 5.40 -2.10
N THR A 126 -13.84 4.85 -1.66
CA THR A 126 -14.77 5.56 -0.77
C THR A 126 -14.98 4.81 0.53
N ILE A 127 -15.18 5.55 1.61
CA ILE A 127 -15.59 5.02 2.91
C ILE A 127 -16.81 5.78 3.43
N PRO A 128 -17.71 5.14 4.20
CA PRO A 128 -18.83 5.83 4.84
C PRO A 128 -18.33 6.78 5.94
N SER A 129 -19.13 7.80 6.25
CA SER A 129 -18.84 8.77 7.33
C SER A 129 -18.57 8.08 8.66
N SER A 130 -19.37 7.06 8.99
CA SER A 130 -19.21 6.27 10.21
C SER A 130 -17.84 5.59 10.38
N THR A 131 -17.15 5.27 9.27
CA THR A 131 -15.80 4.69 9.32
C THR A 131 -14.74 5.75 9.48
N ALA A 132 -14.88 6.89 8.78
CA ALA A 132 -14.01 8.04 8.99
C ALA A 132 -14.07 8.52 10.46
N ASP A 133 -15.27 8.60 11.04
CA ASP A 133 -15.49 9.00 12.43
C ASP A 133 -14.85 8.04 13.43
N LYS A 134 -15.02 6.72 13.24
CA LYS A 134 -14.40 5.69 14.10
C LYS A 134 -12.88 5.74 14.08
N LEU A 135 -12.31 6.09 12.93
CA LEU A 135 -10.87 6.19 12.73
C LEU A 135 -10.31 7.57 13.11
N GLY A 136 -11.17 8.56 13.37
CA GLY A 136 -10.75 9.94 13.64
C GLY A 136 -10.00 10.56 12.45
N LEU A 137 -10.39 10.23 11.22
CA LEU A 137 -9.70 10.72 10.02
C LEU A 137 -9.98 12.20 9.77
N ASP A 138 -8.91 12.97 9.67
CA ASP A 138 -8.99 14.39 9.31
C ASP A 138 -9.10 14.57 7.80
N VAL A 139 -9.97 15.50 7.40
CA VAL A 139 -10.15 15.88 6.01
C VAL A 139 -8.94 16.69 5.54
N VAL A 140 -8.11 16.11 4.65
CA VAL A 140 -6.86 16.71 4.16
C VAL A 140 -7.10 17.84 3.15
N HIS A 141 -8.16 17.74 2.36
CA HIS A 141 -8.57 18.75 1.39
C HIS A 141 -10.06 19.02 1.58
N GLY A 142 -10.49 20.27 1.42
CA GLY A 142 -11.90 20.65 1.52
C GLY A 142 -12.82 19.82 0.61
N GLN A 143 -14.12 20.07 0.68
CA GLN A 143 -15.09 19.26 -0.07
C GLN A 143 -14.84 19.29 -1.59
N ASN A 144 -14.55 18.12 -2.17
CA ASN A 144 -14.42 17.91 -3.61
C ASN A 144 -15.78 17.54 -4.20
N MET A 145 -16.08 18.02 -5.41
CA MET A 145 -17.25 17.57 -6.15
C MET A 145 -16.87 16.34 -6.96
N ILE A 146 -17.46 15.20 -6.62
CA ILE A 146 -17.17 13.90 -7.24
C ILE A 146 -18.39 13.41 -7.99
N SER A 147 -18.18 12.80 -9.16
CA SER A 147 -19.26 12.17 -9.93
C SER A 147 -19.54 10.78 -9.38
N THR A 148 -20.79 10.52 -9.00
CA THR A 148 -21.26 9.19 -8.61
C THR A 148 -22.39 8.75 -9.55
N VAL A 149 -22.79 7.47 -9.47
CA VAL A 149 -23.96 6.95 -10.19
C VAL A 149 -25.24 7.70 -9.81
N GLY A 150 -25.33 8.22 -8.58
CA GLY A 150 -26.45 9.05 -8.11
C GLY A 150 -26.36 10.53 -8.50
N GLY A 151 -25.33 10.93 -9.26
CA GLY A 151 -25.03 12.31 -9.60
C GLY A 151 -23.84 12.89 -8.82
N PRO A 152 -23.52 14.19 -9.02
CA PRO A 152 -22.41 14.84 -8.35
C PRO A 152 -22.67 15.00 -6.84
N VAL A 153 -21.72 14.60 -6.01
CA VAL A 153 -21.77 14.69 -4.54
C VAL A 153 -20.55 15.46 -4.03
N LYS A 154 -20.72 16.23 -2.95
CA LYS A 154 -19.59 16.84 -2.23
C LYS A 154 -19.02 15.83 -1.24
N ALA A 155 -17.75 15.51 -1.35
CA ALA A 155 -17.07 14.53 -0.49
C ALA A 155 -15.79 15.12 0.11
N GLY A 156 -15.55 14.83 1.39
CA GLY A 156 -14.27 15.13 2.05
C GLY A 156 -13.21 14.13 1.61
N GLU A 157 -11.99 14.58 1.38
CA GLU A 157 -10.85 13.71 1.08
C GLU A 157 -10.10 13.38 2.38
N VAL A 158 -9.74 12.12 2.54
CA VAL A 158 -8.93 11.61 3.66
C VAL A 158 -7.80 10.73 3.14
N ILE A 159 -6.76 10.54 3.95
CA ILE A 159 -5.73 9.53 3.72
C ILE A 159 -5.96 8.41 4.72
N ILE A 160 -6.09 7.19 4.20
CA ILE A 160 -6.11 5.97 4.97
C ILE A 160 -4.65 5.47 5.05
N ASP A 161 -4.16 5.23 6.26
CA ASP A 161 -2.77 4.81 6.48
C ASP A 161 -2.53 3.41 5.92
N ALA A 162 -3.48 2.49 6.16
CA ALA A 162 -3.40 1.12 5.69
C ALA A 162 -4.79 0.52 5.39
N ILE A 163 -4.92 -0.19 4.27
CA ILE A 163 -6.03 -1.10 3.96
C ILE A 163 -5.45 -2.51 3.85
N GLU A 164 -5.94 -3.44 4.66
CA GLU A 164 -5.53 -4.83 4.65
C GLU A 164 -6.66 -5.75 4.18
N ILE A 165 -6.37 -6.61 3.21
CA ILE A 165 -7.28 -7.64 2.71
C ILE A 165 -6.54 -8.96 2.62
N ASP A 166 -6.99 -9.98 3.36
CA ASP A 166 -6.41 -11.33 3.33
C ASP A 166 -4.89 -11.35 3.58
N GLY A 167 -4.43 -10.56 4.57
CA GLY A 167 -3.02 -10.37 4.90
C GLY A 167 -2.28 -9.35 4.02
N TRP A 168 -2.86 -8.98 2.87
CA TRP A 168 -2.26 -8.00 1.98
C TRP A 168 -2.53 -6.57 2.43
N VAL A 169 -1.49 -5.86 2.85
CA VAL A 169 -1.56 -4.45 3.25
C VAL A 169 -1.16 -3.51 2.12
N GLU A 170 -2.00 -2.50 1.86
CA GLU A 170 -1.72 -1.33 1.02
C GLU A 170 -1.68 -0.06 1.85
N TYR A 171 -0.59 0.70 1.74
CA TYR A 171 -0.38 1.91 2.52
C TYR A 171 -0.74 3.20 1.75
N ASN A 172 -1.01 4.26 2.51
CA ASN A 172 -1.22 5.63 2.02
C ASN A 172 -2.30 5.71 0.92
N VAL A 173 -3.48 5.19 1.21
CA VAL A 173 -4.60 5.13 0.26
C VAL A 173 -5.47 6.37 0.40
N ARG A 174 -5.53 7.20 -0.64
CA ARG A 174 -6.50 8.30 -0.70
C ARG A 174 -7.93 7.75 -0.79
N ALA A 175 -8.84 8.34 -0.02
CA ALA A 175 -10.25 7.99 -0.05
C ALA A 175 -11.16 9.22 0.05
N PHE A 176 -12.38 9.08 -0.46
CA PHE A 176 -13.45 10.05 -0.22
C PHE A 176 -14.44 9.53 0.82
N VAL A 177 -14.90 10.43 1.69
CA VAL A 177 -15.97 10.15 2.64
C VAL A 177 -17.32 10.33 1.94
N VAL A 178 -18.03 9.23 1.70
CA VAL A 178 -19.29 9.19 0.94
C VAL A 178 -20.24 8.17 1.56
N ASP A 179 -21.44 8.61 1.94
CA ASP A 179 -22.53 7.71 2.33
C ASP A 179 -23.37 7.35 1.11
N ILE A 180 -23.31 6.09 0.69
CA ILE A 180 -24.00 5.61 -0.50
C ILE A 180 -25.49 5.46 -0.18
N PRO A 181 -26.41 6.08 -0.96
CA PRO A 181 -27.84 5.92 -0.77
C PRO A 181 -28.25 4.44 -0.79
N ASP A 182 -29.13 4.06 0.14
CA ASP A 182 -29.68 2.71 0.30
C ASP A 182 -28.64 1.59 0.56
N GLN A 183 -27.38 1.94 0.81
CA GLN A 183 -26.28 1.00 1.12
C GLN A 183 -25.47 1.50 2.34
N PRO A 184 -26.09 1.54 3.54
CA PRO A 184 -25.45 2.09 4.72
C PRO A 184 -24.20 1.29 5.10
N GLY A 185 -23.11 2.01 5.41
CA GLY A 185 -21.86 1.40 5.83
C GLY A 185 -21.04 0.78 4.70
N LEU A 186 -21.46 0.86 3.44
CA LEU A 186 -20.70 0.32 2.30
C LEU A 186 -19.67 1.34 1.79
N GLY A 187 -18.42 0.88 1.60
CA GLY A 187 -17.39 1.59 0.83
C GLY A 187 -17.23 1.03 -0.58
N LEU A 188 -16.48 1.74 -1.43
CA LEU A 188 -16.09 1.28 -2.77
C LEU A 188 -14.57 1.13 -2.84
N LEU A 189 -14.07 0.01 -3.35
CA LEU A 189 -12.68 -0.12 -3.76
C LEU A 189 -12.55 0.37 -5.20
N GLY A 190 -11.99 1.58 -5.36
CA GLY A 190 -11.77 2.21 -6.65
C GLY A 190 -10.42 1.87 -7.27
N LEU A 191 -10.19 2.42 -8.47
CA LEU A 191 -9.01 2.18 -9.30
C LEU A 191 -7.69 2.64 -8.67
N ASN A 192 -7.68 3.62 -7.75
CA ASN A 192 -6.45 4.00 -7.04
C ASN A 192 -5.93 2.93 -6.06
N TYR A 193 -6.79 1.96 -5.69
CA TYR A 193 -6.42 0.73 -5.01
C TYR A 193 -6.28 -0.41 -6.01
N LEU A 194 -7.34 -0.71 -6.78
CA LEU A 194 -7.40 -1.86 -7.69
C LEU A 194 -6.33 -1.81 -8.79
N GLY A 195 -5.93 -0.61 -9.21
CA GLY A 195 -4.90 -0.40 -10.24
C GLY A 195 -3.50 -0.82 -9.81
N ARG A 196 -3.28 -1.07 -8.52
CA ARG A 196 -2.04 -1.66 -7.97
C ARG A 196 -1.93 -3.17 -8.26
N PHE A 197 -3.01 -3.78 -8.74
CA PHE A 197 -3.10 -5.20 -8.99
C PHE A 197 -3.42 -5.50 -10.46
N GLN A 198 -2.83 -6.58 -10.97
CA GLN A 198 -3.38 -7.37 -12.05
C GLN A 198 -4.58 -8.16 -11.52
N MET A 199 -5.74 -7.94 -12.15
CA MET A 199 -6.99 -8.62 -11.80
C MET A 199 -7.21 -9.81 -12.71
N ASP A 200 -7.57 -10.96 -12.14
CA ASP A 200 -8.03 -12.16 -12.86
C ASP A 200 -9.39 -12.59 -12.29
N LEU A 201 -10.46 -12.30 -13.04
CA LEU A 201 -11.84 -12.59 -12.66
C LEU A 201 -12.27 -13.91 -13.28
N LYS A 202 -12.72 -14.85 -12.44
CA LYS A 202 -13.25 -16.15 -12.84
C LYS A 202 -14.69 -16.33 -12.33
N PRO A 203 -15.70 -15.85 -13.09
CA PRO A 203 -17.09 -15.87 -12.65
C PRO A 203 -17.64 -17.28 -12.39
N GLU A 204 -17.23 -18.25 -13.21
CA GLU A 204 -17.64 -19.65 -13.08
C GLU A 204 -17.10 -20.30 -11.79
N GLU A 205 -15.94 -19.83 -11.32
CA GLU A 205 -15.33 -20.28 -10.06
C GLU A 205 -15.84 -19.47 -8.86
N GLY A 206 -16.41 -18.28 -9.10
CA GLY A 206 -16.79 -17.32 -8.06
C GLY A 206 -15.59 -16.67 -7.40
N THR A 207 -14.54 -16.36 -8.18
CA THR A 207 -13.27 -15.82 -7.64
C THR A 207 -12.79 -14.60 -8.42
N LEU A 208 -12.25 -13.63 -7.69
CA LEU A 208 -11.45 -12.53 -8.21
C LEU A 208 -10.07 -12.61 -7.54
N LEU A 209 -9.06 -12.87 -8.35
CA LEU A 209 -7.68 -12.87 -7.92
C LEU A 209 -7.07 -11.49 -8.16
N LEU A 210 -6.47 -10.91 -7.13
CA LEU A 210 -5.64 -9.71 -7.24
C LEU A 210 -4.19 -10.13 -7.03
N SER A 211 -3.41 -10.07 -8.10
CA SER A 211 -1.95 -10.21 -8.05
C SER A 211 -1.34 -8.83 -8.18
N PRO A 212 -0.33 -8.46 -7.41
CA PRO A 212 0.37 -7.19 -7.56
C PRO A 212 0.92 -6.96 -8.96
N ARG A 213 1.12 -5.69 -9.32
CA ARG A 213 1.80 -5.29 -10.55
C ARG A 213 3.25 -4.98 -10.33
#